data_AF-A0A7X9Q174-F1
#
_entry.id   AF-A0A7X9Q174-F1
#
_cell.length_a   1.000
_cell.length_b   1.000
_cell.length_c   1.000
_cell.angle_alpha   90.00
_cell.angle_beta   90.00
_cell.angle_gamma   90.00
#
_symmetry.space_group_name_H-M   'P 1'
#
loop_
_entity.id
_entity.type
_entity.pdbx_description
1 polymer ?
#
loop_
_entity_poly.entity_id
_entity_poly.type
_entity_poly.pdbx_seq_one_letter_code
_entity_poly.pdbx_strand_id
1 'polypeptide(L)'
;MSAGHAGESTYHYLCIGCPLGCRLELDESQGEIVEVRGNSCKKGEEFARQEHHDPRRLVTTTVAIEGARWQRLPVKTSASVPKALVRELCAALMGVQVHAPIATGDTIVADVLGTGVDVVATRSMPAV
;
A
#
# COMPACT_ATOMS: atom_id res chain seq x y z
N MET A 1 27.08 -9.29 29.04
CA MET A 1 26.61 -8.26 29.99
C MET A 1 25.20 -7.93 29.58
N SER A 2 24.23 -8.61 30.20
CA SER A 2 22.82 -8.53 29.85
C SER A 2 22.17 -7.48 30.73
N ALA A 3 22.02 -6.26 30.21
CA ALA A 3 21.16 -5.26 30.82
C ALA A 3 19.78 -5.44 30.20
N GLY A 4 18.92 -6.21 30.86
CA GLY A 4 17.50 -6.22 30.55
C GLY A 4 16.91 -4.88 30.96
N HIS A 5 16.58 -4.04 29.99
CA HIS A 5 15.87 -2.80 30.22
C HIS A 5 14.37 -3.09 30.22
N ALA A 6 13.73 -2.89 31.38
CA ALA A 6 12.29 -2.94 31.51
C ALA A 6 11.68 -1.84 30.62
N GLY A 7 11.10 -2.23 29.48
CA GLY A 7 10.47 -1.32 28.51
C GLY A 7 10.91 -1.51 27.05
N GLU A 8 11.83 -2.43 26.76
CA GLU A 8 12.32 -2.69 25.41
C GLU A 8 11.55 -3.86 24.75
N SER A 9 10.98 -3.63 23.57
CA SER A 9 10.28 -4.64 22.78
C SER A 9 10.90 -4.76 21.39
N THR A 10 11.20 -6.00 20.97
CA THR A 10 11.72 -6.28 19.63
C THR A 10 10.59 -6.76 18.72
N TYR A 11 10.47 -6.13 17.56
CA TYR A 11 9.52 -6.47 16.51
C TYR A 11 10.24 -7.03 15.29
N HIS A 12 9.59 -7.96 14.60
CA HIS A 12 10.13 -8.61 13.41
C HIS A 12 9.33 -8.24 12.17
N TYR A 13 10.03 -7.81 11.12
CA TYR A 13 9.45 -7.46 9.83
C TYR A 13 10.13 -8.20 8.69
N LEU A 14 9.40 -8.39 7.59
CA LEU A 14 9.97 -8.83 6.32
C LEU A 14 9.92 -7.66 5.35
N CYS A 15 11.08 -7.21 4.89
CA CYS A 15 11.15 -6.18 3.87
C CYS A 15 10.55 -6.68 2.56
N ILE A 16 9.45 -6.06 2.12
CA ILE A 16 8.76 -6.40 0.87
C ILE A 16 9.15 -5.50 -0.32
N GLY A 17 10.13 -4.61 -0.12
CA GLY A 17 10.51 -3.61 -1.14
C GLY A 17 11.32 -4.17 -2.31
N CYS A 18 11.92 -5.36 -2.18
CA CYS A 18 12.72 -5.99 -3.24
C CYS A 18 12.74 -7.52 -3.07
N PRO A 19 13.17 -8.29 -4.10
CA PRO A 19 13.11 -9.75 -4.07
C PRO A 19 14.07 -10.41 -3.06
N LEU A 20 15.01 -9.67 -2.46
CA LEU A 20 15.91 -10.23 -1.44
C LEU A 20 15.19 -10.56 -0.12
N GLY A 21 14.12 -9.84 0.23
CA GLY A 21 13.31 -10.16 1.41
C GLY A 21 14.07 -10.13 2.73
N CYS A 22 14.78 -9.03 3.05
CA CYS A 22 15.52 -8.91 4.31
C CYS A 22 14.61 -9.15 5.52
N ARG A 23 15.05 -9.98 6.48
CA ARG A 23 14.42 -10.15 7.79
C ARG A 23 14.94 -9.04 8.70
N LEU A 24 14.04 -8.18 9.16
CA LEU A 24 14.37 -6.99 9.91
C LEU A 24 13.96 -7.18 11.37
N GLU A 25 14.78 -6.65 12.25
CA GLU A 25 14.50 -6.54 13.69
C GLU A 25 14.45 -5.06 14.04
N LEU A 26 13.44 -4.65 14.79
CA LEU A 26 13.24 -3.27 15.22
C LEU A 26 13.04 -3.28 16.72
N ASP A 27 13.90 -2.57 17.44
CA ASP A 27 13.78 -2.39 18.88
C ASP A 27 13.08 -1.06 19.18
N GLU A 28 12.05 -1.14 20.02
CA GLU A 28 11.28 -0.01 20.51
C GLU A 28 11.47 0.12 22.02
N SER A 29 11.65 1.34 22.50
CA SER A 29 11.66 1.66 23.92
C SER A 29 10.81 2.90 24.15
N GLN A 30 9.85 2.80 25.07
CA GLN A 30 8.94 3.91 25.42
C GLN A 30 8.19 4.54 24.22
N GLY A 31 7.89 3.74 23.18
CA GLY A 31 7.17 4.20 21.97
C GLY A 31 8.05 4.86 20.91
N GLU A 32 9.37 4.88 21.13
CA GLU A 32 10.36 5.40 20.17
C GLU A 32 11.21 4.26 19.61
N ILE A 33 11.50 4.32 18.30
CA ILE A 33 12.35 3.34 17.63
C ILE A 33 13.81 3.62 17.99
N VAL A 34 14.43 2.68 18.71
CA VAL A 34 15.83 2.75 19.14
C VAL A 34 16.76 2.33 18.02
N GLU A 35 16.52 1.15 17.44
CA GLU A 35 17.39 0.56 16.43
C GLU A 35 16.61 -0.27 15.42
N VAL A 36 17.11 -0.32 14.17
CA VAL A 36 16.67 -1.26 13.15
C VAL A 36 17.87 -2.03 12.63
N ARG A 37 17.78 -3.36 12.61
CA ARG A 37 18.84 -4.29 12.18
C ARG A 37 18.34 -5.24 11.10
N GLY A 38 19.28 -5.89 10.41
CA GLY A 38 19.01 -6.93 9.41
C GLY A 38 18.74 -6.42 7.99
N ASN A 39 18.76 -5.10 7.76
CA ASN A 39 18.64 -4.51 6.43
C ASN A 39 19.98 -4.52 5.67
N SER A 40 19.95 -4.95 4.41
CA SER A 40 21.12 -4.86 3.51
C SER A 40 21.23 -3.52 2.78
N CYS A 41 20.27 -2.62 2.97
CA CYS A 41 20.23 -1.30 2.33
C CYS A 41 19.40 -0.31 3.16
N LYS A 42 19.53 0.98 2.85
CA LYS A 42 18.78 2.07 3.52
C LYS A 42 17.26 1.92 3.37
N LYS A 43 16.78 1.46 2.20
CA LYS A 43 15.35 1.25 1.95
C LYS A 43 14.72 0.23 2.89
N GLY A 44 15.48 -0.77 3.35
CA GLY A 44 15.01 -1.76 4.31
C GLY A 44 14.76 -1.15 5.68
N GLU A 45 15.66 -0.27 6.14
CA GLU A 45 15.46 0.46 7.39
C GLU A 45 14.25 1.40 7.30
N GLU A 46 14.17 2.20 6.24
CA GLU A 46 13.04 3.10 5.98
C GLU A 46 11.71 2.34 5.97
N PHE A 47 11.70 1.16 5.33
CA PHE A 47 10.54 0.28 5.32
C PHE A 47 10.15 -0.20 6.72
N ALA A 48 11.07 -0.69 7.55
CA ALA A 48 10.72 -1.16 8.90
C ALA A 48 10.15 -0.03 9.77
N ARG A 49 10.78 1.15 9.74
CA ARG A 49 10.29 2.31 10.49
C ARG A 49 8.88 2.72 10.04
N GLN A 50 8.65 2.75 8.73
CA GLN A 50 7.33 3.06 8.18
C GLN A 50 6.31 1.96 8.52
N GLU A 51 6.64 0.68 8.32
CA GLU A 51 5.74 -0.44 8.58
C GLU A 51 5.33 -0.54 10.05
N HIS A 52 6.20 -0.11 10.97
CA HIS A 52 5.93 -0.08 12.39
C HIS A 52 4.93 1.02 12.78
N HIS A 53 5.11 2.26 12.29
CA HIS A 53 4.25 3.39 12.66
C HIS A 53 3.02 3.59 11.75
N ASP A 54 3.18 3.42 10.45
CA ASP A 54 2.16 3.67 9.43
C ASP A 54 2.32 2.66 8.28
N PRO A 55 1.86 1.40 8.48
CA PRO A 55 1.92 0.40 7.43
C PRO A 55 1.04 0.83 6.27
N ARG A 56 1.63 1.00 5.08
CA ARG A 56 0.90 1.41 3.86
C ARG A 56 0.99 0.39 2.75
N ARG A 57 -0.01 0.35 1.88
CA ARG A 57 -0.06 -0.56 0.73
C ARG A 57 -0.54 0.16 -0.53
N LEU A 58 0.09 -0.14 -1.66
CA LEU A 58 -0.43 0.18 -2.98
C LEU A 58 -1.56 -0.82 -3.28
N VAL A 59 -2.78 -0.34 -3.48
CA VAL A 59 -3.91 -1.23 -3.76
C VAL A 59 -4.10 -1.37 -5.26
N THR A 60 -4.13 -2.60 -5.74
CA THR A 60 -4.46 -2.95 -7.13
C THR A 60 -5.72 -3.82 -7.13
N THR A 61 -6.70 -3.48 -7.97
CA THR A 61 -7.98 -4.20 -8.04
C THR A 61 -8.65 -3.93 -9.40
N THR A 62 -9.94 -4.21 -9.52
CA THR A 62 -10.74 -3.88 -10.70
C THR A 62 -12.04 -3.20 -10.31
N VAL A 63 -12.55 -2.33 -11.20
CA VAL A 63 -13.93 -1.79 -11.15
C VAL A 63 -14.74 -2.29 -12.33
N ALA A 64 -16.06 -2.19 -12.27
CA ALA A 64 -16.92 -2.54 -13.40
C ALA A 64 -16.78 -1.50 -14.52
N ILE A 65 -16.82 -1.94 -15.78
CA ILE A 65 -16.85 -1.04 -16.93
C ILE A 65 -17.87 -1.53 -17.97
N GLU A 66 -18.68 -0.60 -18.48
CA GLU A 66 -19.63 -0.83 -19.57
C GLU A 66 -19.13 -0.28 -20.91
N GLY A 67 -19.64 -0.83 -22.01
CA GLY A 67 -19.27 -0.39 -23.36
C GLY A 67 -17.83 -0.68 -23.76
N ALA A 68 -17.10 -1.54 -23.02
CA ALA A 68 -15.74 -1.97 -23.35
C ALA A 68 -15.71 -3.46 -23.73
N ARG A 69 -14.62 -3.87 -24.41
CA ARG A 69 -14.35 -5.28 -24.73
C ARG A 69 -14.38 -6.21 -23.51
N TRP A 70 -13.88 -5.74 -22.36
CA TRP A 70 -13.85 -6.50 -21.11
C TRP A 70 -14.73 -5.80 -20.07
N GLN A 71 -15.43 -6.56 -19.25
CA GLN A 71 -16.38 -6.05 -18.25
C GLN A 71 -15.72 -5.51 -16.97
N ARG A 72 -14.39 -5.62 -16.85
CA ARG A 72 -13.61 -5.18 -15.68
C ARG A 72 -12.44 -4.31 -16.11
N LEU A 73 -12.34 -3.13 -15.53
CA LEU A 73 -11.21 -2.22 -15.71
C LEU A 73 -10.21 -2.41 -14.57
N PRO A 74 -8.94 -2.76 -14.84
CA PRO A 74 -7.92 -2.82 -13.80
C PRO A 74 -7.52 -1.43 -13.34
N VAL A 75 -7.53 -1.21 -12.03
CA VAL A 75 -7.20 0.07 -11.39
C VAL A 75 -6.17 -0.13 -10.30
N LYS A 76 -5.47 0.95 -9.94
CA LYS A 76 -4.60 1.00 -8.77
C LYS A 76 -4.75 2.32 -8.05
N THR A 77 -4.39 2.37 -6.77
CA THR A 77 -4.16 3.66 -6.11
C THR A 77 -2.93 4.34 -6.71
N SER A 78 -2.92 5.66 -6.83
CA SER A 78 -1.79 6.43 -7.37
C SER A 78 -0.57 6.39 -6.45
N ALA A 79 -0.81 6.22 -5.15
CA ALA A 79 0.20 6.04 -4.10
C ALA A 79 -0.27 4.99 -3.07
N SER A 80 0.59 4.66 -2.10
CA SER A 80 0.25 3.73 -1.02
C SER A 80 -0.68 4.40 0.00
N VAL A 81 -1.77 3.71 0.35
CA VAL A 81 -2.73 4.14 1.38
C VAL A 81 -2.47 3.39 2.71
N PRO A 82 -2.89 3.94 3.86
CA PRO A 82 -2.84 3.22 5.14
C PRO A 82 -3.48 1.83 5.05
N LYS A 83 -2.79 0.81 5.57
CA LYS A 83 -3.21 -0.60 5.50
C LYS A 83 -4.59 -0.82 6.12
N ALA A 84 -4.92 -0.07 7.16
CA ALA A 84 -6.23 -0.12 7.82
C ALA A 84 -7.38 0.22 6.86
N LEU A 85 -7.16 1.11 5.87
CA LEU A 85 -8.18 1.55 4.92
C LEU A 85 -8.34 0.63 3.71
N VAL A 86 -7.45 -0.36 3.52
CA VAL A 86 -7.46 -1.20 2.31
C VAL A 86 -8.78 -1.95 2.13
N ARG A 87 -9.36 -2.47 3.21
CA ARG A 87 -10.63 -3.20 3.14
C ARG A 87 -11.80 -2.27 2.78
N GLU A 88 -11.84 -1.09 3.40
CA GLU A 88 -12.86 -0.09 3.14
C GLU A 88 -12.77 0.45 1.70
N LEU A 89 -11.54 0.70 1.22
CA LEU A 89 -11.28 1.12 -0.15
C LEU A 89 -11.78 0.08 -1.15
N CYS A 90 -11.49 -1.20 -0.93
CA CYS A 90 -11.99 -2.28 -1.80
C CYS A 90 -13.53 -2.36 -1.79
N ALA A 91 -14.17 -2.14 -0.64
CA ALA A 91 -15.62 -2.11 -0.54
C ALA A 91 -16.22 -0.91 -1.30
N ALA A 92 -15.63 0.28 -1.16
CA ALA A 92 -16.04 1.48 -1.88
C ALA A 92 -15.92 1.29 -3.41
N LEU A 93 -14.81 0.70 -3.88
CA LEU A 93 -14.60 0.42 -5.30
C LEU A 93 -15.51 -0.66 -5.88
N MET A 94 -16.09 -1.53 -5.06
CA MET A 94 -17.01 -2.58 -5.53
C MET A 94 -18.28 -1.99 -6.17
N GLY A 95 -18.74 -0.84 -5.68
CA GLY A 95 -19.90 -0.12 -6.23
C GLY A 95 -19.57 0.81 -7.41
N VAL A 96 -18.30 0.93 -7.80
CA VAL A 96 -17.89 1.83 -8.88
C VAL A 96 -18.07 1.14 -10.23
N GLN A 97 -18.82 1.80 -11.10
CA GLN A 97 -19.00 1.44 -12.50
C GLN A 97 -18.66 2.63 -13.39
N VAL A 98 -17.86 2.39 -14.42
CA VAL A 98 -17.46 3.40 -15.41
C VAL A 98 -17.86 2.97 -16.82
N HIS A 99 -17.73 3.87 -17.78
CA HIS A 99 -18.07 3.60 -19.18
C HIS A 99 -16.86 3.85 -20.06
N ALA A 100 -16.69 3.03 -21.10
CA ALA A 100 -15.70 3.29 -22.14
C ALA A 100 -16.05 4.55 -22.95
N PRO A 101 -15.08 5.25 -23.55
CA PRO A 101 -13.64 4.94 -23.53
C PRO A 101 -12.93 5.43 -22.27
N ILE A 102 -11.91 4.69 -21.83
CA ILE A 102 -11.00 5.08 -20.74
C ILE A 102 -9.55 4.91 -21.20
N ALA A 103 -8.68 5.86 -20.88
CA ALA A 103 -7.25 5.78 -21.10
C ALA A 103 -6.50 5.30 -19.85
N THR A 104 -5.34 4.68 -20.06
CA THR A 104 -4.42 4.37 -18.96
C THR A 104 -3.98 5.66 -18.28
N GLY A 105 -4.06 5.70 -16.95
CA GLY A 105 -3.74 6.87 -16.15
C GLY A 105 -4.95 7.73 -15.79
N ASP A 106 -6.13 7.51 -16.39
CA ASP A 106 -7.33 8.25 -16.04
C ASP A 106 -7.72 8.02 -14.58
N THR A 107 -8.07 9.11 -13.90
CA THR A 107 -8.59 9.06 -12.53
C THR A 107 -10.04 8.57 -12.53
N ILE A 108 -10.26 7.46 -11.84
CA ILE A 108 -11.56 6.81 -11.66
C ILE A 108 -12.26 7.33 -10.39
N VAL A 109 -11.51 7.47 -9.31
CA VAL A 109 -11.97 8.08 -8.05
C VAL A 109 -10.87 9.00 -7.56
N ALA A 110 -11.17 10.28 -7.38
CA ALA A 110 -10.24 11.24 -6.78
C ALA A 110 -10.32 11.19 -5.25
N ASP A 111 -9.20 11.42 -4.57
CA ASP A 111 -9.11 11.52 -3.10
C ASP A 111 -9.87 10.41 -2.35
N VAL A 112 -9.50 9.15 -2.62
CA VAL A 112 -10.21 7.98 -2.10
C VAL A 112 -10.15 7.97 -0.56
N LEU A 113 -11.32 7.92 0.07
CA LEU A 113 -11.48 7.94 1.53
C LEU A 113 -10.80 9.15 2.23
N GLY A 114 -10.61 10.28 1.54
CA GLY A 114 -9.99 11.48 2.11
C GLY A 114 -8.49 11.31 2.41
N THR A 115 -7.81 10.40 1.69
CA THR A 115 -6.38 10.08 1.90
C THR A 115 -5.42 10.98 1.12
N GLY A 116 -5.93 11.82 0.23
CA GLY A 116 -5.17 12.56 -0.79
C GLY A 116 -4.64 11.67 -1.92
N VAL A 117 -5.14 10.44 -2.05
CA VAL A 117 -4.68 9.45 -3.05
C VAL A 117 -5.80 9.12 -4.02
N ASP A 118 -5.49 9.11 -5.31
CA ASP A 118 -6.46 8.79 -6.35
C ASP A 118 -6.47 7.30 -6.69
N VAL A 119 -7.56 6.82 -7.30
CA VAL A 119 -7.64 5.52 -7.96
C VAL A 119 -7.60 5.75 -9.47
N VAL A 120 -6.61 5.16 -10.14
CA VAL A 120 -6.32 5.39 -11.57
C VAL A 120 -6.41 4.11 -12.39
N ALA A 121 -6.83 4.23 -13.64
CA ALA A 121 -6.86 3.14 -14.61
C ALA A 121 -5.44 2.69 -14.99
N THR A 122 -5.24 1.38 -15.10
CA THR A 122 -3.95 0.79 -15.52
C THR A 122 -3.99 0.16 -16.91
N ARG A 123 -5.11 0.32 -17.63
CA ARG A 123 -5.31 -0.15 -19.00
C ARG A 123 -6.26 0.76 -19.75
N SER A 124 -5.94 1.06 -21.01
CA SER A 124 -6.85 1.75 -21.91
C SER A 124 -7.92 0.79 -22.43
N MET A 125 -9.18 1.20 -22.36
CA MET A 125 -10.37 0.46 -22.79
C MET A 125 -11.13 1.29 -23.83
N PRO A 126 -10.98 1.03 -25.13
CA PRO A 126 -11.80 1.67 -26.17
C PRO A 126 -13.28 1.25 -26.06
N ALA A 127 -14.17 2.12 -26.55
CA ALA A 127 -15.58 1.78 -26.69
C ALA A 127 -15.80 0.71 -27.78
N VAL A 128 -16.77 -0.19 -27.58
CA VAL A 128 -17.18 -1.25 -28.51
C VAL A 128 -18.65 -1.15 -28.88
#